data_AF-A0AA41N4K8-F1
#
_entry.id   AF-A0AA41N4K8-F1
#
_cell.length_a   1.000
_cell.length_b   1.000
_cell.length_c   1.000
_cell.angle_alpha   90.00
_cell.angle_beta   90.00
_cell.angle_gamma   90.00
#
_symmetry.space_group_name_H-M   'P 1'
#
loop_
_entity.id
_entity.type
_entity.pdbx_description
1 polymer ?
#
loop_
_entity_poly.entity_id
_entity_poly.type
_entity_poly.pdbx_seq_one_letter_code
_entity_poly.pdbx_strand_id
1 'polypeptide(L)'
;MVIPDLYLNAGGVIVFCFEWLKNLKHVSYGRLPFKYERDCSSHLLMSVQESLQKKIEKHGRTIPVVPTTEFQDRILDASEKDIVHSGLAYTMECSVRQIMYTVIKYNLGLDLRIAAYVKAIEEVFKVYNEVA
;
A
#
# COMPACT_ATOMS: atom_id res chain seq x y z
N MET A 1 22.40 11.16 -12.76
CA MET A 1 21.70 10.14 -11.95
C MET A 1 20.95 9.22 -12.90
N VAL A 2 21.23 7.92 -12.88
CA VAL A 2 20.58 6.92 -13.74
C VAL A 2 19.76 5.99 -12.85
N ILE A 3 18.46 5.89 -13.12
CA ILE A 3 17.57 4.95 -12.42
C ILE A 3 17.78 3.57 -13.04
N PRO A 4 18.09 2.53 -12.24
CA PRO A 4 18.36 1.21 -12.78
C PRO A 4 17.09 0.56 -13.33
N ASP A 5 17.25 -0.07 -14.50
CA ASP A 5 16.26 -0.91 -15.17
C ASP A 5 15.77 -2.05 -14.28
N LEU A 6 16.65 -2.63 -13.45
CA LEU A 6 16.31 -3.64 -12.45
C LEU A 6 15.17 -3.19 -11.51
N TYR A 7 15.11 -1.90 -11.21
CA TYR A 7 14.04 -1.32 -10.38
C TYR A 7 12.90 -0.78 -11.24
N LEU A 8 13.20 0.04 -12.24
CA LEU A 8 12.18 0.80 -12.98
C LEU A 8 11.22 -0.11 -13.76
N ASN A 9 11.70 -1.24 -14.28
CA ASN A 9 10.90 -2.17 -15.06
C ASN A 9 10.24 -3.27 -14.21
N ALA A 10 10.51 -3.31 -12.90
CA ALA A 10 9.99 -4.35 -12.00
C ALA A 10 8.46 -4.32 -11.87
N GLY A 11 7.82 -3.20 -12.19
CA GLY A 11 6.37 -3.05 -12.11
C GLY A 11 5.58 -4.09 -12.91
N GLY A 12 6.07 -4.48 -14.10
CA GLY A 12 5.41 -5.51 -14.91
C GLY A 12 5.40 -6.88 -14.20
N VAL A 13 6.53 -7.26 -13.59
CA VAL A 13 6.66 -8.52 -12.84
C VAL A 13 5.80 -8.47 -11.57
N ILE A 14 5.74 -7.33 -10.87
CA ILE A 14 4.92 -7.16 -9.67
C ILE A 14 3.43 -7.35 -9.98
N VAL A 15 2.93 -6.71 -11.05
CA VAL A 15 1.53 -6.86 -11.45
C VAL A 15 1.24 -8.28 -11.94
N PHE A 16 2.17 -8.93 -12.63
CA PHE A 16 2.05 -10.35 -12.99
C PHE A 16 1.96 -11.26 -11.76
N CYS A 17 2.74 -11.00 -10.70
CA CYS A 17 2.61 -11.71 -9.43
C CYS A 17 1.22 -11.52 -8.81
N PHE A 18 0.63 -10.32 -8.88
CA PHE A 18 -0.74 -10.08 -8.41
C PHE A 18 -1.78 -10.85 -9.23
N GLU A 19 -1.63 -10.90 -10.54
CA GLU A 19 -2.49 -11.70 -11.42
C GLU A 19 -2.38 -13.19 -11.08
N TRP A 20 -1.17 -13.69 -10.89
CA TRP A 20 -0.95 -15.08 -10.50
C TRP A 20 -1.61 -15.41 -9.16
N LEU A 21 -1.46 -14.53 -8.15
CA LEU A 21 -2.12 -14.71 -6.85
C LEU A 21 -3.65 -14.65 -6.95
N LYS A 22 -4.20 -13.78 -7.80
CA LYS A 22 -5.64 -13.74 -8.09
C LYS A 22 -6.11 -15.07 -8.66
N ASN A 23 -5.39 -15.60 -9.64
CA ASN A 23 -5.74 -16.85 -10.32
C ASN A 23 -5.72 -18.04 -9.35
N LEU A 24 -4.77 -18.08 -8.42
CA LEU A 24 -4.74 -19.11 -7.38
C LEU A 24 -5.91 -19.01 -6.39
N LYS A 25 -6.34 -17.80 -6.04
CA LYS A 25 -7.42 -17.59 -5.07
C LYS A 25 -8.81 -17.71 -5.67
N HIS A 26 -8.94 -17.73 -7.00
CA HIS A 26 -10.21 -17.74 -7.74
C HIS A 26 -11.23 -16.68 -7.26
N VAL A 27 -10.74 -15.55 -6.72
CA VAL A 27 -11.57 -14.49 -6.14
C VAL A 27 -11.00 -13.13 -6.54
N SER A 28 -11.87 -12.20 -6.94
CA SER A 28 -11.50 -10.80 -7.14
C SER A 28 -11.16 -10.14 -5.80
N TYR A 29 -9.98 -9.51 -5.73
CA TYR A 29 -9.59 -8.75 -4.55
C TYR A 29 -10.61 -7.64 -4.24
N GLY A 30 -10.86 -7.40 -2.94
CA GLY A 30 -11.84 -6.42 -2.47
C GLY A 30 -13.29 -6.92 -2.48
N ARG A 31 -13.66 -7.91 -3.32
CA ARG A 31 -15.07 -8.33 -3.48
C ARG A 31 -15.74 -8.83 -2.20
N LEU A 32 -15.02 -9.60 -1.39
CA LEU A 32 -15.55 -10.17 -0.14
C LEU A 32 -15.68 -9.12 1.00
N PRO A 33 -14.64 -8.32 1.31
CA PRO A 33 -14.73 -7.36 2.41
C PRO A 33 -15.49 -6.07 2.07
N PHE A 34 -15.71 -5.75 0.79
CA PHE A 34 -16.21 -4.44 0.35
C PHE A 34 -17.41 -3.90 1.16
N LYS A 35 -18.49 -4.70 1.26
CA LYS A 35 -19.67 -4.29 2.02
C LYS A 35 -19.38 -4.14 3.51
N TYR A 36 -18.61 -5.07 4.07
CA TYR A 36 -18.25 -5.05 5.49
C TYR A 36 -17.41 -3.81 5.84
N GLU A 37 -16.42 -3.46 5.03
CA GLU A 37 -15.58 -2.27 5.22
C GLU A 37 -16.38 -0.97 5.08
N ARG A 38 -17.31 -0.91 4.13
CA ARG A 38 -18.23 0.22 3.96
C ARG A 38 -19.13 0.40 5.18
N ASP A 39 -19.77 -0.67 5.63
CA ASP A 39 -20.68 -0.63 6.79
C ASP A 39 -19.90 -0.28 8.06
N CYS A 40 -18.72 -0.86 8.26
CA CYS A 40 -17.83 -0.55 9.38
C CYS A 40 -17.39 0.92 9.38
N SER A 41 -16.97 1.46 8.24
CA SER A 41 -16.57 2.88 8.10
C SER A 41 -17.74 3.82 8.40
N SER A 42 -18.95 3.48 7.93
CA SER A 42 -20.16 4.25 8.22
C SER A 42 -20.50 4.21 9.72
N HIS A 43 -20.41 3.04 10.36
CA HIS A 43 -20.64 2.88 11.80
C HIS A 43 -19.60 3.61 12.64
N LEU A 44 -18.34 3.66 12.20
CA LEU A 44 -17.29 4.44 12.87
C LEU A 44 -17.61 5.94 12.86
N LEU A 45 -17.99 6.50 11.70
CA LEU A 45 -18.36 7.91 11.59
C LEU A 45 -19.59 8.23 12.47
N MET A 46 -20.58 7.35 12.46
CA MET A 46 -21.77 7.46 13.31
C MET A 46 -21.42 7.41 14.80
N SER A 47 -20.53 6.50 15.21
CA SER A 47 -20.07 6.38 16.60
C SER A 47 -19.33 7.63 17.08
N VAL A 48 -18.52 8.24 16.20
CA VAL A 48 -17.83 9.51 16.49
C VAL A 48 -18.83 10.65 16.63
N GLN A 49 -19.80 10.73 15.71
CA GLN A 49 -20.88 11.72 15.75
C GLN A 49 -21.68 11.62 17.05
N GLU A 50 -22.14 10.43 17.43
CA GLU A 50 -22.88 10.19 18.67
C GLU A 50 -22.05 10.55 19.91
N SER A 51 -20.76 10.20 19.93
CA SER A 51 -19.87 10.50 21.04
C SER A 51 -19.65 12.01 21.23
N LEU A 52 -19.50 12.74 20.13
CA LEU A 52 -19.40 14.20 20.16
C LEU A 52 -20.74 14.82 20.59
N GLN A 53 -21.86 14.30 20.10
CA GLN A 53 -23.19 14.80 20.41
C GLN A 53 -23.53 14.64 21.90
N LYS A 54 -23.28 13.47 22.50
CA LYS A 54 -23.44 13.24 23.95
C LYS A 54 -22.59 14.18 24.82
N LYS A 55 -21.39 14.53 24.36
CA LYS A 55 -20.48 15.43 25.09
C LYS A 55 -20.89 16.90 24.95
N ILE A 56 -21.53 17.26 23.84
CA ILE A 56 -21.87 18.65 23.45
C ILE A 56 -23.35 18.97 23.68
N GLU A 57 -24.17 18.00 24.08
CA GLU A 57 -25.60 18.15 24.43
C GLU A 57 -25.91 19.33 25.38
N LYS A 58 -24.94 19.80 26.17
CA LYS A 58 -25.07 21.06 26.94
C LYS A 58 -25.23 22.34 26.10
N HIS A 59 -24.96 22.32 24.79
CA HIS A 59 -24.92 23.49 23.89
C HIS A 59 -25.84 23.36 22.65
N GLY A 60 -26.66 22.31 22.53
CA GLY A 60 -27.75 22.22 21.54
C GLY A 60 -27.37 22.18 20.05
N ARG A 61 -26.10 21.97 19.69
CA ARG A 61 -25.65 21.89 18.28
C ARG A 61 -25.41 20.44 17.85
N THR A 62 -26.08 20.02 16.77
CA THR A 62 -25.77 18.76 16.07
C THR A 62 -24.50 18.98 15.24
N ILE A 63 -23.52 18.09 15.37
CA ILE A 63 -22.27 18.14 14.59
C ILE A 63 -22.28 16.96 13.62
N PRO A 64 -22.65 17.17 12.34
CA PRO A 64 -22.62 16.10 11.36
C PRO A 64 -21.16 15.72 11.05
N VAL A 65 -20.83 14.44 11.22
CA VAL A 65 -19.55 13.89 10.80
C VAL A 65 -19.78 13.16 9.49
N VAL A 66 -19.51 13.86 8.38
CA VAL A 66 -19.68 13.33 7.02
C VAL A 66 -18.32 13.01 6.38
N PRO A 67 -18.25 11.96 5.54
CA PRO A 67 -17.09 11.70 4.70
C PRO A 67 -16.69 12.93 3.89
N THR A 68 -15.38 13.15 3.71
CA THR A 68 -14.90 14.02 2.63
C THR A 68 -15.14 13.34 1.28
N THR A 69 -15.16 14.11 0.20
CA THR A 69 -15.31 13.58 -1.17
C THR A 69 -14.26 12.50 -1.48
N GLU A 70 -13.00 12.74 -1.14
CA GLU A 70 -11.91 11.76 -1.31
C GLU A 70 -12.14 10.47 -0.52
N PHE A 71 -12.67 10.57 0.70
CA PHE A 71 -12.95 9.40 1.54
C PHE A 71 -14.17 8.63 1.02
N GLN A 72 -15.18 9.36 0.53
CA GLN A 72 -16.37 8.77 -0.05
C GLN A 72 -16.04 7.98 -1.32
N ASP A 73 -15.17 8.49 -2.18
CA ASP A 73 -14.69 7.78 -3.37
C ASP A 73 -13.90 6.53 -2.99
N ARG A 74 -13.03 6.61 -1.96
CA ARG A 74 -12.29 5.43 -1.46
C ARG A 74 -13.19 4.35 -0.85
N ILE A 75 -14.26 4.73 -0.15
CA ILE A 75 -15.22 3.77 0.43
C ILE A 75 -16.10 3.14 -0.65
N LEU A 76 -16.48 3.92 -1.67
CA LEU A 76 -17.41 3.47 -2.71
C LEU A 76 -16.74 2.68 -3.83
N ASP A 77 -15.45 2.90 -4.06
CA ASP A 77 -14.82 2.51 -5.31
C ASP A 77 -13.49 1.76 -5.12
N ALA A 78 -13.23 1.18 -3.94
CA ALA A 78 -12.09 0.29 -3.72
C ALA A 78 -12.22 -0.98 -4.57
N SER A 79 -11.86 -0.85 -5.85
CA SER A 79 -11.93 -1.89 -6.84
C SER A 79 -10.62 -2.68 -6.86
N GLU A 80 -10.62 -3.82 -7.54
CA GLU A 80 -9.40 -4.61 -7.77
C GLU A 80 -8.29 -3.74 -8.40
N LYS A 81 -8.67 -2.77 -9.24
CA LYS A 81 -7.75 -1.81 -9.87
C LYS A 81 -7.03 -0.96 -8.83
N ASP A 82 -7.72 -0.49 -7.79
CA ASP A 82 -7.13 0.37 -6.76
C ASP A 82 -6.21 -0.42 -5.82
N ILE A 83 -6.56 -1.68 -5.57
CA ILE A 83 -5.70 -2.61 -4.82
C ILE A 83 -4.40 -2.86 -5.60
N VAL A 84 -4.48 -3.08 -6.91
CA VAL A 84 -3.29 -3.26 -7.76
C VAL A 84 -2.44 -1.99 -7.80
N HIS A 85 -3.04 -0.82 -8.00
CA HIS A 85 -2.29 0.45 -8.04
C HIS A 85 -1.62 0.77 -6.69
N SER A 86 -2.35 0.64 -5.59
CA SER A 86 -1.81 0.89 -4.25
C SER A 86 -0.73 -0.12 -3.87
N GLY A 87 -0.93 -1.40 -4.19
CA GLY A 87 0.06 -2.45 -3.99
C GLY A 87 1.34 -2.20 -4.78
N LEU A 88 1.21 -1.86 -6.07
CA LEU A 88 2.36 -1.53 -6.91
C LEU A 88 3.11 -0.29 -6.39
N ALA A 89 2.40 0.79 -6.07
CA ALA A 89 2.99 2.01 -5.55
C ALA A 89 3.76 1.74 -4.24
N TYR A 90 3.15 0.97 -3.32
CA TYR A 90 3.78 0.59 -2.06
C TYR A 90 5.06 -0.22 -2.28
N THR A 91 5.04 -1.24 -3.13
CA THR A 91 6.23 -2.05 -3.43
C THR A 91 7.34 -1.21 -4.04
N MET A 92 7.02 -0.37 -5.03
CA MET A 92 7.99 0.51 -5.67
C MET A 92 8.62 1.51 -4.68
N GLU A 93 7.82 2.09 -3.79
CA GLU A 93 8.29 3.03 -2.76
C GLU A 93 9.19 2.34 -1.73
N CYS A 94 8.82 1.14 -1.28
CA CYS A 94 9.64 0.35 -0.37
C CYS A 94 10.97 -0.06 -1.00
N SER A 95 10.96 -0.54 -2.24
CA SER A 95 12.18 -0.94 -2.95
C SER A 95 13.13 0.24 -3.19
N VAL A 96 12.64 1.42 -3.56
CA VAL A 96 13.54 2.59 -3.73
C VAL A 96 14.12 3.05 -2.41
N ARG A 97 13.34 3.02 -1.31
CA ARG A 97 13.87 3.32 0.03
C ARG A 97 15.01 2.38 0.41
N GLN A 98 14.87 1.09 0.11
CA GLN A 98 15.94 0.11 0.35
C GLN A 98 17.17 0.39 -0.50
N ILE A 99 17.01 0.71 -1.78
CA ILE A 99 18.14 1.07 -2.66
C ILE A 99 18.85 2.32 -2.12
N MET A 100 18.10 3.36 -1.76
CA MET A 100 18.65 4.60 -1.19
C MET A 100 19.40 4.35 0.12
N TYR A 101 18.87 3.47 0.97
CA TYR A 101 19.56 3.05 2.19
C TYR A 101 20.91 2.38 1.87
N THR A 102 20.96 1.48 0.89
CA THR A 102 22.20 0.83 0.43
C THR A 102 23.19 1.85 -0.16
N VAL A 103 22.73 2.84 -0.92
CA VAL A 103 23.57 3.93 -1.44
C VAL A 103 24.25 4.68 -0.29
N ILE A 104 23.50 5.04 0.75
CA ILE A 104 24.02 5.74 1.92
C ILE A 104 25.00 4.86 2.69
N LYS A 105 24.63 3.58 2.93
CA LYS A 105 25.43 2.61 3.67
C LYS A 105 26.81 2.38 3.06
N TYR A 106 26.90 2.31 1.73
CA TYR A 106 28.15 2.04 1.02
C TYR A 106 28.78 3.29 0.37
N ASN A 107 28.24 4.48 0.64
CA ASN A 107 28.69 5.76 0.09
C ASN A 107 28.85 5.76 -1.45
N LEU A 108 27.87 5.21 -2.16
CA LEU A 108 27.90 5.02 -3.62
C LEU A 108 27.50 6.28 -4.42
N GLY A 109 27.25 7.40 -3.75
CA GLY A 109 26.88 8.66 -4.39
C GLY A 109 25.59 8.54 -5.22
N LEU A 110 25.70 8.65 -6.55
CA LEU A 110 24.57 8.59 -7.48
C LEU A 110 24.45 7.24 -8.24
N ASP A 111 25.26 6.25 -7.86
CA ASP A 111 25.29 4.94 -8.52
C ASP A 111 24.22 3.99 -7.97
N LEU A 112 22.96 4.31 -8.30
CA LEU A 112 21.78 3.52 -7.93
C LEU A 112 21.81 2.09 -8.49
N ARG A 113 22.48 1.89 -9.63
CA ARG A 113 22.62 0.57 -10.27
C ARG A 113 23.37 -0.42 -9.38
N ILE A 114 24.53 0.00 -8.86
CA ILE A 114 25.34 -0.87 -7.99
C ILE A 114 24.58 -1.16 -6.70
N ALA A 115 23.96 -0.14 -6.10
CA ALA A 115 23.16 -0.32 -4.89
C ALA A 115 22.00 -1.31 -5.08
N ALA A 116 21.32 -1.28 -6.24
CA ALA A 116 20.27 -2.24 -6.56
C ALA A 116 20.80 -3.68 -6.68
N TYR A 117 21.95 -3.89 -7.33
CA TYR A 117 22.58 -5.21 -7.39
C TYR A 117 23.06 -5.72 -6.03
N VAL A 118 23.70 -4.86 -5.23
CA VAL A 118 24.12 -5.21 -3.86
C VAL A 118 22.91 -5.69 -3.06
N LYS A 119 21.79 -4.95 -3.14
CA LYS A 119 20.56 -5.35 -2.44
C LYS A 119 19.99 -6.67 -2.94
N ALA A 120 19.98 -6.90 -4.25
CA ALA A 120 19.50 -8.15 -4.84
C ALA A 120 20.36 -9.35 -4.41
N ILE A 121 21.69 -9.19 -4.40
CA ILE A 121 22.62 -10.23 -3.98
C ILE A 121 22.45 -10.54 -2.48
N GLU A 122 22.31 -9.52 -1.63
CA GLU A 122 22.07 -9.70 -0.19
C GLU A 122 20.80 -10.54 0.07
N GLU A 123 19.69 -10.24 -0.62
CA GLU A 123 18.43 -10.98 -0.46
C GLU A 123 18.54 -12.44 -0.96
N VAL A 124 19.13 -12.66 -2.13
CA VAL A 124 19.32 -14.01 -2.68
C VAL A 124 20.25 -14.82 -1.78
N PHE A 125 21.40 -14.24 -1.39
CA PHE A 125 22.37 -14.89 -0.52
C PHE A 125 21.77 -15.30 0.83
N LYS A 126 20.91 -14.45 1.41
CA LYS A 126 20.22 -14.76 2.66
C LYS A 126 19.40 -16.05 2.56
N VAL A 127 18.65 -16.23 1.48
CA VAL A 127 17.87 -17.46 1.25
C VAL A 127 18.78 -18.68 1.12
N TYR A 128 19.87 -18.58 0.36
CA TYR A 128 20.83 -19.69 0.24
C TYR A 128 21.48 -20.04 1.59
N ASN A 129 21.79 -19.05 2.41
CA ASN A 129 22.42 -19.25 3.71
C ASN A 129 21.47 -19.81 4.79
N GLU A 130 20.16 -19.61 4.64
CA GLU A 130 19.14 -20.22 5.52
C GLU A 130 18.86 -21.70 5.18
N VAL A 131 19.19 -22.11 3.95
CA VAL A 131 18.97 -23.48 3.45
C VAL A 131 20.23 -24.36 3.60
N ALA A 132 21.40 -23.75 3.80
CA ALA A 132 22.69 -24.44 4.04
C ALA A 132 22.87 -24.84 5.50
#